data_AF-A0AA39JDF8-F1
#
_entry.id   AF-A0AA39JDF8-F1
#
_cell.length_a   1.000
_cell.length_b   1.000
_cell.length_c   1.000
_cell.angle_alpha   90.00
_cell.angle_beta   90.00
_cell.angle_gamma   90.00
#
_symmetry.space_group_name_H-M   'P 1'
#
loop_
_entity.id
_entity.type
_entity.pdbx_description
1 polymer ?
#
loop_
_entity_poly.entity_id
_entity_poly.type
_entity_poly.pdbx_seq_one_letter_code
_entity_poly.pdbx_strand_id
1 'polypeptide(L)'
;MQHESGNICDMNIASLKRAARNGSIPAMKELATRAMGKNHLAHIFPLVKQHLSSVPTRNEASTQMALICFDSLIYGLENALIGNSPTLLVTLWHSIRPWLSFFITQYPLDLAETAVDDHEALLKSTKLVHLFVQIPEVLPLLASVPHFVGFIFKMSLIAASVDYDSEILIATSRTITVVSAAAEQLDQGWQDDASRILTSEAPDNLALGTVQRLIELAEQPQISYPDLIARLEILLFCSGNDGRLRLQFFSKQSVAWVTFVMGRLTRPRNLEPFNLPLARRAIYLSVMYLKKNLKCGFTWVSDALDKVILQSIVKAQPYIVYDRQNSIPENFTVEASIVVILDTITLLAVYRSVLHRAHRSLRRVEAIEDAPNLQGPVKDAWLRLKEKVDHLWGLRPVYSMARNGATGCMSDNCITRREGNTSSRVRDMRCSGCQYAYYCSYECAKSGWRDGHRKQCIELRRQFRGGLTSPAKHC
;
A
#
# COMPACT_ATOMS: atom_id res chain seq x y z
N MET A 1 46.66 4.72 -29.62
CA MET A 1 47.27 6.03 -29.28
C MET A 1 47.05 6.28 -27.80
N GLN A 2 48.03 5.89 -27.00
CA GLN A 2 48.15 6.19 -25.59
C GLN A 2 48.99 7.47 -25.48
N HIS A 3 48.44 8.57 -24.98
CA HIS A 3 49.17 9.67 -24.33
C HIS A 3 48.15 10.68 -23.81
N GLU A 4 48.45 11.25 -22.62
CA GLU A 4 47.65 12.20 -21.82
C GLU A 4 46.66 11.60 -20.81
N SER A 5 47.13 10.70 -19.96
CA SER A 5 46.62 10.58 -18.58
C SER A 5 47.29 11.64 -17.68
N GLY A 6 47.13 12.92 -18.03
CA GLY A 6 47.29 13.98 -17.05
C GLY A 6 46.17 13.86 -16.03
N ASN A 7 46.49 13.96 -14.74
CA ASN A 7 45.53 13.77 -13.66
C ASN A 7 44.34 14.73 -13.86
N ILE A 8 43.17 14.18 -14.21
CA ILE A 8 41.99 14.97 -14.63
C ILE A 8 41.54 15.92 -13.50
N CYS A 9 41.81 15.54 -12.25
CA CYS A 9 41.62 16.36 -11.06
C CYS A 9 42.49 17.63 -11.01
N ASP A 10 43.57 17.72 -11.77
CA ASP A 10 44.46 18.89 -11.79
C ASP A 10 44.17 19.84 -12.97
N MET A 11 43.26 19.46 -13.88
CA MET A 11 42.89 20.28 -15.04
C MET A 11 42.09 21.52 -14.60
N ASN A 12 42.35 22.67 -15.25
CA ASN A 12 41.50 23.85 -15.05
C ASN A 12 40.11 23.69 -15.72
N ILE A 13 39.13 24.52 -15.34
CA ILE A 13 37.74 24.42 -15.83
C ILE A 13 37.64 24.55 -17.36
N ALA A 14 38.48 25.37 -18.00
CA ALA A 14 38.44 25.55 -19.45
C ALA A 14 38.93 24.29 -20.19
N SER A 15 39.99 23.66 -19.69
CA SER A 15 40.49 22.39 -20.22
C SER A 15 39.49 21.25 -19.99
N LEU A 16 38.85 21.18 -18.83
CA LEU A 16 37.77 20.23 -18.55
C LEU A 16 36.57 20.41 -19.50
N LYS A 17 36.15 21.66 -19.75
CA LYS A 17 35.08 21.95 -20.72
C LYS A 17 35.44 21.47 -22.12
N ARG A 18 36.69 21.68 -22.55
CA ARG A 18 37.15 21.25 -23.87
C ARG A 18 37.18 19.72 -23.98
N ALA A 19 37.72 19.04 -22.98
CA ALA A 19 37.74 17.58 -22.92
C ALA A 19 36.32 16.98 -22.88
N ALA A 20 35.42 17.56 -22.08
CA ALA A 20 34.02 17.14 -22.02
C ALA A 20 33.28 17.36 -23.35
N ARG A 21 33.51 18.48 -24.06
CA ARG A 21 32.96 18.72 -25.40
C ARG A 21 33.37 17.67 -26.43
N ASN A 22 34.56 17.11 -26.26
CA ASN A 22 35.11 16.07 -27.14
C ASN A 22 34.68 14.65 -26.73
N GLY A 23 33.79 14.51 -25.74
CA GLY A 23 33.23 13.21 -25.32
C GLY A 23 33.97 12.53 -24.16
N SER A 24 34.91 13.21 -23.48
CA SER A 24 35.60 12.61 -22.32
C SER A 24 34.65 12.46 -21.12
N ILE A 25 34.27 11.22 -20.83
CA ILE A 25 33.43 10.83 -19.70
C ILE A 25 34.02 11.28 -18.35
N PRO A 26 35.31 11.02 -18.04
CA PRO A 26 35.89 11.46 -16.79
C PRO A 26 35.92 12.99 -16.64
N ALA A 27 36.16 13.72 -17.73
CA ALA A 27 36.15 15.19 -17.70
C ALA A 27 34.73 15.75 -17.47
N MET A 28 33.70 15.12 -18.04
CA MET A 28 32.31 15.49 -17.78
C MET A 28 31.92 15.23 -16.32
N LYS A 29 32.32 14.08 -15.76
CA LYS A 29 32.07 13.72 -14.36
C LYS A 29 32.75 14.70 -13.39
N GLU A 30 34.03 14.98 -13.59
CA GLU A 30 34.79 15.94 -12.78
C GLU A 30 34.20 17.35 -12.86
N LEU A 31 33.77 17.78 -14.05
CA LEU A 31 33.15 19.08 -14.25
C LEU A 31 31.79 19.18 -13.54
N ALA A 32 30.99 18.11 -13.56
CA ALA A 32 29.75 18.03 -12.79
C ALA A 32 30.03 18.15 -11.29
N THR A 33 31.02 17.41 -10.77
CA THR A 33 31.43 17.49 -9.36
C THR A 33 31.88 18.90 -8.97
N ARG A 34 32.69 19.59 -9.78
CA ARG A 34 33.16 20.96 -9.48
C ARG A 34 32.08 22.03 -9.58
N ALA A 35 31.02 21.76 -10.32
CA ALA A 35 29.88 22.66 -10.43
C ALA A 35 28.90 22.51 -9.26
N MET A 36 29.07 21.51 -8.39
CA MET A 36 28.27 21.36 -7.16
C MET A 36 28.47 22.59 -6.24
N GLY A 37 27.38 23.19 -5.77
CA GLY A 37 27.41 24.39 -4.92
C GLY A 37 27.56 25.75 -5.63
N LYS A 38 27.62 25.80 -6.98
CA LYS A 38 27.51 27.03 -7.80
C LYS A 38 26.21 26.99 -8.62
N ASN A 39 25.96 27.93 -9.52
CA ASN A 39 24.83 27.89 -10.47
C ASN A 39 25.02 26.71 -11.47
N HIS A 40 24.85 25.49 -10.97
CA HIS A 40 25.29 24.20 -11.53
C HIS A 40 24.74 23.99 -12.93
N LEU A 41 23.44 24.20 -13.08
CA LEU A 41 22.74 24.10 -14.36
C LEU A 41 23.33 25.07 -15.38
N ALA A 42 23.56 26.34 -15.04
CA ALA A 42 24.09 27.32 -16.00
C ALA A 42 25.47 26.93 -16.58
N HIS A 43 26.30 26.20 -15.83
CA HIS A 43 27.64 25.81 -16.27
C HIS A 43 27.67 24.52 -17.10
N ILE A 44 26.77 23.58 -16.83
CA ILE A 44 26.74 22.26 -17.47
C ILE A 44 25.73 22.20 -18.62
N PHE A 45 24.70 23.05 -18.61
CA PHE A 45 23.61 23.05 -19.57
C PHE A 45 24.05 22.97 -21.06
N PRO A 46 25.03 23.75 -21.55
CA PRO A 46 25.45 23.66 -22.95
C PRO A 46 26.05 22.30 -23.32
N LEU A 47 26.73 21.64 -22.37
CA LEU A 47 27.34 20.32 -22.56
C LEU A 47 26.29 19.23 -22.55
N VAL A 48 25.32 19.31 -21.63
CA VAL A 48 24.17 18.39 -21.57
C VAL A 48 23.38 18.47 -22.88
N LYS A 49 23.07 19.68 -23.36
CA LYS A 49 22.39 19.87 -24.64
C LYS A 49 23.16 19.22 -25.79
N GLN A 50 24.47 19.43 -25.86
CA GLN A 50 25.31 18.88 -26.92
C GLN A 50 25.28 17.34 -26.93
N HIS A 51 25.51 16.72 -25.77
CA HIS A 51 25.61 15.25 -25.67
C HIS A 51 24.25 14.56 -25.86
N LEU A 52 23.19 15.11 -25.29
CA LEU A 52 21.84 14.54 -25.41
C LEU A 52 21.18 14.80 -26.78
N SER A 53 21.71 15.73 -27.59
CA SER A 53 21.19 15.94 -28.97
C SER A 53 21.57 14.81 -29.93
N SER A 54 22.47 13.90 -29.53
CA SER A 54 22.78 12.69 -30.29
C SER A 54 21.61 11.69 -30.24
N VAL A 55 21.44 10.93 -31.33
CA VAL A 55 20.45 9.85 -31.39
C VAL A 55 20.86 8.76 -30.39
N PRO A 56 19.93 8.26 -29.53
CA PRO A 56 20.24 7.17 -28.61
C PRO A 56 20.75 5.95 -29.35
N THR A 57 21.91 5.43 -28.94
CA THR A 57 22.48 4.18 -29.45
C THR A 57 22.80 3.27 -28.29
N ARG A 58 22.69 1.95 -28.48
CA ARG A 58 23.03 0.92 -27.47
C ARG A 58 24.55 0.81 -27.18
N ASN A 59 25.36 1.79 -27.58
CA ASN A 59 26.77 1.74 -27.22
C ASN A 59 26.96 2.19 -25.76
N GLU A 60 27.87 1.52 -25.06
CA GLU A 60 28.14 1.70 -23.64
C GLU A 60 28.57 3.14 -23.31
N ALA A 61 29.47 3.73 -24.11
CA ALA A 61 29.99 5.08 -23.89
C ALA A 61 28.92 6.18 -24.04
N SER A 62 28.04 6.07 -25.03
CA SER A 62 26.93 7.00 -25.25
C SER A 62 25.87 6.86 -24.17
N THR A 63 25.58 5.63 -23.74
CA THR A 63 24.69 5.37 -22.61
C THR A 63 25.26 5.98 -21.33
N GLN A 64 26.52 5.71 -21.01
CA GLN A 64 27.20 6.25 -19.82
C GLN A 64 27.26 7.78 -19.84
N MET A 65 27.54 8.39 -21.00
CA MET A 65 27.50 9.85 -21.16
C MET A 65 26.10 10.42 -20.90
N ALA A 66 25.04 9.77 -21.41
CA ALA A 66 23.66 10.18 -21.17
C ALA A 66 23.30 10.08 -19.68
N LEU A 67 23.74 9.01 -19.00
CA LEU A 67 23.52 8.85 -17.55
C LEU A 67 24.24 9.92 -16.71
N ILE A 68 25.45 10.33 -17.10
CA ILE A 68 26.16 11.44 -16.45
C ILE A 68 25.42 12.77 -16.68
N CYS A 69 24.86 12.97 -17.87
CA CYS A 69 24.03 14.12 -18.16
C CYS A 69 22.75 14.12 -17.30
N PHE A 70 22.12 12.96 -17.11
CA PHE A 70 20.94 12.81 -16.25
C PHE A 70 21.30 13.10 -14.78
N ASP A 71 22.41 12.59 -14.25
CA ASP A 71 22.87 12.91 -12.89
C ASP A 71 23.09 14.41 -12.69
N SER A 72 23.72 15.07 -13.67
CA SER A 72 23.96 16.51 -13.62
C SER A 72 22.65 17.30 -13.63
N LEU A 73 21.65 16.84 -14.38
CA LEU A 73 20.31 17.42 -14.38
C LEU A 73 19.59 17.17 -13.04
N ILE A 74 19.62 15.95 -12.52
CA ILE A 74 19.02 15.59 -11.22
C ILE A 74 19.60 16.47 -10.12
N TYR A 75 20.92 16.50 -9.97
CA TYR A 75 21.60 17.33 -8.97
C TYR A 75 21.25 18.80 -9.15
N GLY A 76 21.27 19.29 -10.40
CA GLY A 76 20.93 20.66 -10.72
C GLY A 76 19.51 21.04 -10.32
N LEU A 77 18.54 20.13 -10.47
CA LEU A 77 17.13 20.37 -10.15
C LEU A 77 16.84 20.27 -8.66
N GLU A 78 17.46 19.31 -7.96
CA GLU A 78 17.33 19.17 -6.50
C GLU A 78 17.89 20.39 -5.75
N ASN A 79 18.90 21.06 -6.32
CA ASN A 79 19.62 22.17 -5.68
C ASN A 79 19.34 23.56 -6.29
N ALA A 80 18.53 23.65 -7.35
CA ALA A 80 18.23 24.94 -7.99
C ALA A 80 17.23 25.75 -7.14
N LEU A 81 17.71 26.88 -6.60
CA LEU A 81 16.85 27.98 -6.16
C LEU A 81 16.08 28.50 -7.40
N ILE A 82 14.80 28.19 -7.42
CA ILE A 82 13.79 28.45 -8.46
C ILE A 82 13.95 29.88 -8.99
N GLY A 83 14.36 30.02 -10.25
CA GLY A 83 14.45 31.33 -10.89
C GLY A 83 14.38 31.26 -12.42
N ASN A 84 15.11 30.34 -13.06
CA ASN A 84 15.15 30.19 -14.53
C ASN A 84 15.11 28.72 -15.03
N SER A 85 14.87 27.75 -14.15
CA SER A 85 14.95 26.30 -14.45
C SER A 85 13.89 25.80 -15.46
N PRO A 86 12.59 26.19 -15.37
CA PRO A 86 11.54 25.61 -16.23
C PRO A 86 11.75 25.91 -17.72
N THR A 87 12.04 27.16 -18.08
CA THR A 87 12.24 27.57 -19.48
C THR A 87 13.43 26.84 -20.12
N LEU A 88 14.52 26.68 -19.36
CA LEU A 88 15.70 25.95 -19.81
C LEU A 88 15.38 24.47 -20.09
N LEU A 89 14.62 23.81 -19.20
CA LEU A 89 14.21 22.42 -19.40
C LEU A 89 13.31 22.24 -20.62
N VAL A 90 12.35 23.15 -20.85
CA VAL A 90 11.52 23.13 -22.06
C VAL A 90 12.38 23.18 -23.32
N THR A 91 13.44 24.00 -23.34
CA THR A 91 14.37 24.05 -24.49
C THR A 91 15.24 22.80 -24.65
N LEU A 92 15.50 22.05 -23.57
CA LEU A 92 16.22 20.78 -23.61
C LEU A 92 15.32 19.59 -23.96
N TRP A 93 14.01 19.75 -23.89
CA TRP A 93 13.06 18.64 -24.04
C TRP A 93 13.29 17.85 -25.33
N HIS A 94 13.57 18.52 -26.45
CA HIS A 94 13.87 17.87 -27.73
C HIS A 94 15.11 16.95 -27.67
N SER A 95 16.11 17.28 -26.85
CA SER A 95 17.31 16.46 -26.63
C SER A 95 17.07 15.36 -25.59
N ILE A 96 16.23 15.62 -24.58
CA ILE A 96 16.00 14.66 -23.49
C ILE A 96 15.00 13.57 -23.88
N ARG A 97 13.94 13.93 -24.63
CA ARG A 97 12.85 13.02 -25.01
C ARG A 97 13.32 11.72 -25.69
N PRO A 98 14.25 11.73 -26.68
CA PRO A 98 14.72 10.51 -27.31
C PRO A 98 15.40 9.56 -26.31
N TRP A 99 16.24 10.10 -25.43
CA TRP A 99 16.94 9.33 -24.40
C TRP A 99 15.99 8.78 -23.34
N LEU A 100 15.04 9.58 -22.86
CA LEU A 100 13.99 9.08 -21.96
C LEU A 100 13.18 7.97 -22.63
N SER A 101 12.73 8.17 -23.87
CA SER A 101 12.01 7.13 -24.62
C SER A 101 12.85 5.87 -24.79
N PHE A 102 14.15 6.00 -25.03
CA PHE A 102 15.07 4.87 -25.13
C PHE A 102 15.16 4.10 -23.81
N PHE A 103 15.42 4.77 -22.68
CA PHE A 103 15.46 4.12 -21.36
C PHE A 103 14.12 3.50 -20.97
N ILE A 104 13.01 4.18 -21.28
CA ILE A 104 11.64 3.72 -20.98
C ILE A 104 11.24 2.49 -21.81
N THR A 105 11.70 2.37 -23.06
CA THR A 105 11.24 1.31 -23.98
C THR A 105 12.20 0.13 -24.09
N GLN A 106 13.51 0.32 -23.89
CA GLN A 106 14.53 -0.68 -24.20
C GLN A 106 15.06 -1.44 -22.97
N TYR A 107 15.03 -0.85 -21.78
CA TYR A 107 15.54 -1.44 -20.54
C TYR A 107 14.55 -2.27 -19.68
N PRO A 108 13.21 -2.09 -19.75
CA PRO A 108 12.29 -2.82 -18.85
C PRO A 108 12.13 -4.34 -19.12
N LEU A 109 12.98 -4.96 -19.94
CA LEU A 109 12.77 -6.32 -20.42
C LEU A 109 13.43 -7.44 -19.59
N ASP A 110 14.39 -7.18 -18.69
CA ASP A 110 15.06 -8.25 -17.90
C ASP A 110 15.38 -7.88 -16.42
N LEU A 111 14.45 -7.25 -15.70
CA LEU A 111 14.58 -7.01 -14.25
C LEU A 111 14.59 -8.30 -13.38
N ALA A 112 14.47 -9.47 -14.00
CA ALA A 112 14.61 -10.75 -13.33
C ALA A 112 16.04 -11.34 -13.44
N GLU A 113 16.90 -10.87 -14.36
CA GLU A 113 18.17 -11.57 -14.65
C GLU A 113 19.43 -10.70 -14.91
N THR A 114 19.41 -9.35 -15.04
CA THR A 114 20.61 -8.62 -15.55
C THR A 114 21.24 -7.53 -14.66
N ALA A 115 22.46 -7.14 -15.09
CA ALA A 115 23.59 -6.53 -14.39
C ALA A 115 23.36 -5.17 -13.71
N VAL A 116 24.29 -4.80 -12.82
CA VAL A 116 24.33 -3.55 -12.03
C VAL A 116 24.10 -2.27 -12.87
N ASP A 117 24.55 -2.27 -14.13
CA ASP A 117 24.45 -1.11 -15.03
C ASP A 117 23.01 -0.81 -15.49
N ASP A 118 22.14 -1.83 -15.59
CA ASP A 118 20.74 -1.67 -15.99
C ASP A 118 19.92 -0.99 -14.87
N HIS A 119 20.29 -1.24 -13.62
CA HIS A 119 19.66 -0.66 -12.43
C HIS A 119 19.98 0.83 -12.28
N GLU A 120 21.25 1.23 -12.49
CA GLU A 120 21.66 2.63 -12.40
C GLU A 120 20.94 3.51 -13.43
N ALA A 121 20.81 3.01 -14.67
CA ALA A 121 20.09 3.71 -15.73
C ALA A 121 18.62 3.94 -15.36
N LEU A 122 18.00 2.92 -14.78
CA LEU A 122 16.61 2.92 -14.39
C LEU A 122 16.33 3.86 -13.21
N LEU A 123 17.19 3.83 -12.19
CA LEU A 123 17.12 4.73 -11.04
C LEU A 123 17.21 6.19 -11.49
N LYS A 124 18.21 6.52 -12.33
CA LYS A 124 18.40 7.89 -12.85
C LYS A 124 17.23 8.34 -13.71
N SER A 125 16.75 7.49 -14.62
CA SER A 125 15.60 7.81 -15.47
C SER A 125 14.34 8.09 -14.63
N THR A 126 14.08 7.25 -13.61
CA THR A 126 12.93 7.39 -12.72
C THR A 126 13.03 8.66 -11.86
N LYS A 127 14.20 8.95 -11.30
CA LYS A 127 14.44 10.19 -10.53
C LYS A 127 14.27 11.43 -11.39
N LEU A 128 14.80 11.42 -12.61
CA LEU A 128 14.66 12.55 -13.53
C LEU A 128 13.19 12.78 -13.90
N VAL A 129 12.44 11.71 -14.20
CA VAL A 129 10.99 11.79 -14.42
C VAL A 129 10.28 12.37 -13.20
N HIS A 130 10.60 11.90 -12.00
CA HIS A 130 9.99 12.38 -10.77
C HIS A 130 10.16 13.90 -10.62
N LEU A 131 11.37 14.41 -10.84
CA LEU A 131 11.68 15.84 -10.76
C LEU A 131 10.96 16.64 -11.85
N PHE A 132 10.89 16.11 -13.07
CA PHE A 132 10.18 16.78 -14.17
C PHE A 132 8.68 16.85 -13.96
N VAL A 133 8.06 15.82 -13.39
CA VAL A 133 6.62 15.83 -13.08
C VAL A 133 6.25 16.89 -12.04
N GLN A 134 7.19 17.32 -11.20
CA GLN A 134 6.98 18.43 -10.26
C GLN A 134 6.99 19.81 -10.92
N ILE A 135 7.34 19.90 -12.21
CA ILE A 135 7.43 21.15 -12.97
C ILE A 135 6.22 21.24 -13.89
N PRO A 136 5.23 22.11 -13.61
CA PRO A 136 3.96 22.17 -14.35
C PRO A 136 4.14 22.34 -15.86
N GLU A 137 5.14 23.09 -16.30
CA GLU A 137 5.43 23.36 -17.71
C GLU A 137 6.00 22.14 -18.46
N VAL A 138 6.63 21.20 -17.73
CA VAL A 138 7.24 20.00 -18.29
C VAL A 138 6.27 18.81 -18.26
N LEU A 139 5.29 18.82 -17.36
CA LEU A 139 4.32 17.73 -17.20
C LEU A 139 3.57 17.35 -18.50
N PRO A 140 3.03 18.29 -19.30
CA PRO A 140 2.39 17.95 -20.59
C PRO A 140 3.38 17.34 -21.59
N LEU A 141 4.65 17.77 -21.55
CA LEU A 141 5.70 17.24 -22.40
C LEU A 141 6.02 15.79 -22.04
N LEU A 142 6.14 15.48 -20.75
CA LEU A 142 6.30 14.11 -20.27
C LEU A 142 5.13 13.21 -20.64
N ALA A 143 3.89 13.69 -20.51
CA ALA A 143 2.71 12.95 -20.90
C ALA A 143 2.67 12.64 -22.42
N SER A 144 3.38 13.41 -23.25
CA SER A 144 3.52 13.13 -24.69
C SER A 144 4.51 11.99 -25.01
N VAL A 145 5.23 11.47 -24.02
CA VAL A 145 6.15 10.34 -24.20
C VAL A 145 5.33 9.04 -24.28
N PRO A 146 5.43 8.27 -25.39
CA PRO A 146 4.71 7.02 -25.53
C PRO A 146 5.02 6.04 -24.39
N HIS A 147 4.00 5.35 -23.89
CA HIS A 147 4.10 4.36 -22.80
C HIS A 147 4.63 4.89 -21.46
N PHE A 148 4.77 6.20 -21.29
CA PHE A 148 5.28 6.81 -20.06
C PHE A 148 4.57 6.32 -18.80
N VAL A 149 3.25 6.42 -18.78
CA VAL A 149 2.46 6.02 -17.61
C VAL A 149 2.59 4.53 -17.35
N GLY A 150 2.52 3.72 -18.41
CA GLY A 150 2.68 2.27 -18.30
C GLY A 150 4.05 1.87 -17.74
N PHE A 151 5.12 2.54 -18.16
CA PHE A 151 6.46 2.34 -17.63
C PHE A 151 6.54 2.67 -16.14
N ILE A 152 6.02 3.83 -15.71
CA ILE A 152 6.05 4.22 -14.30
C ILE A 152 5.27 3.24 -13.42
N PHE A 153 4.11 2.75 -13.90
CA PHE A 153 3.36 1.72 -13.18
C PHE A 153 4.14 0.40 -13.11
N LYS A 154 4.64 -0.11 -14.24
CA LYS A 154 5.44 -1.34 -14.28
C LYS A 154 6.64 -1.25 -13.33
N MET A 155 7.35 -0.13 -13.35
CA MET A 155 8.47 0.12 -12.46
C MET A 155 8.09 0.16 -10.99
N SER A 156 6.93 0.75 -10.67
CA SER A 156 6.43 0.73 -9.30
C SER A 156 6.12 -0.68 -8.81
N LEU A 157 5.55 -1.54 -9.67
CA LEU A 157 5.22 -2.91 -9.32
C LEU A 157 6.48 -3.76 -9.10
N ILE A 158 7.50 -3.59 -9.95
CA ILE A 158 8.78 -4.28 -9.80
C ILE A 158 9.51 -3.78 -8.56
N ALA A 159 9.62 -2.47 -8.35
CA ALA A 159 10.28 -1.92 -7.17
C ALA A 159 9.54 -2.28 -5.86
N ALA A 160 8.22 -2.46 -5.91
CA ALA A 160 7.44 -2.94 -4.75
C ALA A 160 7.59 -4.44 -4.49
N SER A 161 7.93 -5.24 -5.50
CA SER A 161 8.12 -6.69 -5.36
C SER A 161 9.51 -7.07 -4.84
N VAL A 162 10.47 -6.17 -4.97
CA VAL A 162 11.88 -6.34 -4.59
C VAL A 162 12.20 -5.59 -3.29
N ASP A 163 13.09 -6.16 -2.47
CA ASP A 163 13.34 -5.68 -1.09
C ASP A 163 14.30 -4.47 -1.00
N TYR A 164 15.16 -4.27 -2.01
CA TYR A 164 16.30 -3.35 -1.91
C TYR A 164 16.12 -1.96 -2.54
N ASP A 165 15.06 -1.70 -3.33
CA ASP A 165 14.97 -0.47 -4.12
C ASP A 165 13.80 0.44 -3.72
N SER A 166 13.89 0.98 -2.50
CA SER A 166 12.93 1.97 -2.02
C SER A 166 13.00 3.28 -2.80
N GLU A 167 14.12 3.63 -3.43
CA GLU A 167 14.26 4.91 -4.14
C GLU A 167 13.46 4.95 -5.44
N ILE A 168 13.54 3.89 -6.26
CA ILE A 168 12.70 3.80 -7.46
C ILE A 168 11.23 3.81 -7.05
N LEU A 169 10.86 3.01 -6.03
CA LEU A 169 9.46 2.95 -5.57
C LEU A 169 8.95 4.31 -5.10
N ILE A 170 9.74 5.07 -4.33
CA ILE A 170 9.36 6.41 -3.86
C ILE A 170 9.19 7.36 -5.06
N ALA A 171 10.14 7.35 -5.99
CA ALA A 171 10.11 8.23 -7.15
C ALA A 171 8.92 7.91 -8.07
N THR A 172 8.62 6.63 -8.34
CA THR A 172 7.46 6.25 -9.15
C THR A 172 6.13 6.51 -8.45
N SER A 173 6.00 6.25 -7.14
CA SER A 173 4.79 6.55 -6.35
C SER A 173 4.43 8.04 -6.39
N ARG A 174 5.43 8.92 -6.20
CA ARG A 174 5.23 10.36 -6.29
C ARG A 174 4.82 10.79 -7.70
N THR A 175 5.47 10.24 -8.72
CA THR A 175 5.11 10.47 -10.13
C THR A 175 3.66 10.09 -10.40
N ILE A 176 3.21 8.89 -9.97
CA ILE A 176 1.82 8.44 -10.13
C ILE A 176 0.85 9.39 -9.43
N THR A 177 1.18 9.85 -8.22
CA THR A 177 0.31 10.76 -7.47
C THR A 177 0.09 12.08 -8.22
N VAL A 178 1.14 12.67 -8.78
CA VAL A 178 1.03 13.93 -9.53
C VAL A 178 0.32 13.71 -10.87
N VAL A 179 0.65 12.65 -11.61
CA VAL A 179 -0.04 12.31 -12.87
C VAL A 179 -1.53 12.06 -12.64
N SER A 180 -1.89 11.37 -11.55
CA SER A 180 -3.29 11.13 -11.19
C SER A 180 -4.03 12.42 -10.85
N ALA A 181 -3.37 13.38 -10.18
CA ALA A 181 -3.95 14.69 -9.88
C ALA A 181 -4.12 15.55 -11.13
N ALA A 182 -3.28 15.38 -12.14
CA ALA A 182 -3.36 16.06 -13.43
C ALA A 182 -4.18 15.30 -14.48
N ALA A 183 -4.79 14.16 -14.13
CA ALA A 183 -5.45 13.26 -15.07
C ALA A 183 -6.52 13.94 -15.94
N GLU A 184 -7.32 14.85 -15.35
CA GLU A 184 -8.36 15.61 -16.07
C GLU A 184 -7.76 16.54 -17.13
N GLN A 185 -6.55 17.05 -16.92
CA GLN A 185 -5.85 17.93 -17.85
C GLN A 185 -5.07 17.15 -18.91
N LEU A 186 -4.69 15.91 -18.60
CA LEU A 186 -3.83 15.08 -19.45
C LEU A 186 -4.59 14.22 -20.46
N ASP A 187 -5.94 14.19 -20.41
CA ASP A 187 -6.85 13.53 -21.38
C ASP A 187 -6.39 12.14 -21.88
N GLN A 188 -5.80 11.35 -20.99
CA GLN A 188 -5.20 10.06 -21.33
C GLN A 188 -5.91 8.92 -20.59
N GLY A 189 -6.24 7.86 -21.31
CA GLY A 189 -6.77 6.58 -20.82
C GLY A 189 -5.79 5.78 -19.95
N TRP A 190 -5.01 6.46 -19.11
CA TRP A 190 -3.98 5.86 -18.28
C TRP A 190 -4.53 4.84 -17.28
N GLN A 191 -5.80 4.99 -16.89
CA GLN A 191 -6.49 4.04 -16.01
C GLN A 191 -6.68 2.67 -16.69
N ASP A 192 -6.94 2.66 -18.00
CA ASP A 192 -7.09 1.44 -18.78
C ASP A 192 -5.72 0.75 -18.95
N ASP A 193 -4.68 1.53 -19.25
CA ASP A 193 -3.31 1.03 -19.32
C ASP A 193 -2.84 0.46 -17.97
N ALA A 194 -3.10 1.17 -16.87
CA ALA A 194 -2.74 0.70 -15.54
C ALA A 194 -3.49 -0.59 -15.16
N SER A 195 -4.79 -0.67 -15.48
CA SER A 195 -5.60 -1.88 -15.24
C SER A 195 -5.11 -3.08 -16.06
N ARG A 196 -4.73 -2.85 -17.33
CA ARG A 196 -4.12 -3.87 -18.18
C ARG A 196 -2.82 -4.39 -17.57
N ILE A 197 -1.92 -3.49 -17.18
CA ILE A 197 -0.60 -3.83 -16.60
C ILE A 197 -0.76 -4.64 -15.31
N LEU A 198 -1.68 -4.26 -14.42
CA LEU A 198 -1.96 -5.02 -13.19
C LEU A 198 -2.39 -6.46 -13.50
N THR A 199 -3.17 -6.64 -14.57
CA THR A 199 -3.71 -7.94 -14.96
C THR A 199 -2.65 -8.83 -15.61
N SER A 200 -1.84 -8.26 -16.51
CA SER A 200 -0.92 -9.03 -17.36
C SER A 200 0.54 -9.08 -16.87
N GLU A 201 0.98 -8.09 -16.09
CA GLU A 201 2.41 -7.86 -15.82
C GLU A 201 2.76 -7.71 -14.34
N ALA A 202 1.79 -7.82 -13.42
CA ALA A 202 2.08 -7.74 -11.98
C ALA A 202 2.97 -8.93 -11.52
N PRO A 203 4.10 -8.68 -10.83
CA PRO A 203 4.99 -9.74 -10.35
C PRO A 203 4.31 -10.68 -9.35
N ASP A 204 4.61 -11.98 -9.41
CA ASP A 204 4.00 -12.98 -8.52
C ASP A 204 4.35 -12.77 -7.04
N ASN A 205 5.54 -12.21 -6.76
CA ASN A 205 6.03 -11.91 -5.41
C ASN A 205 5.59 -10.52 -4.91
N LEU A 206 4.85 -9.73 -5.70
CA LEU A 206 4.44 -8.36 -5.36
C LEU A 206 3.78 -8.28 -3.98
N ALA A 207 2.80 -9.15 -3.72
CA ALA A 207 2.07 -9.14 -2.46
C ALA A 207 2.95 -9.49 -1.25
N LEU A 208 3.91 -10.41 -1.44
CA LEU A 208 4.84 -10.81 -0.40
C LEU A 208 5.84 -9.68 -0.11
N GLY A 209 6.53 -9.17 -1.12
CA GLY A 209 7.54 -8.12 -0.97
C GLY A 209 6.96 -6.81 -0.42
N THR A 210 5.78 -6.41 -0.90
CA THR A 210 5.10 -5.20 -0.39
C THR A 210 4.77 -5.33 1.09
N VAL A 211 4.19 -6.47 1.52
CA VAL A 211 3.76 -6.66 2.92
C VAL A 211 4.94 -6.89 3.85
N GLN A 212 5.95 -7.67 3.45
CA GLN A 212 7.15 -7.89 4.27
C GLN A 212 7.84 -6.58 4.62
N ARG A 213 8.09 -5.75 3.61
CA ARG A 213 8.75 -4.47 3.85
C ARG A 213 7.87 -3.47 4.61
N LEU A 214 6.54 -3.53 4.44
CA LEU A 214 5.60 -2.77 5.27
C LEU A 214 5.78 -3.12 6.77
N ILE A 215 5.98 -4.40 7.10
CA ILE A 215 6.22 -4.86 8.47
C ILE A 215 7.54 -4.31 8.99
N GLU A 216 8.62 -4.47 8.23
CA GLU A 216 9.94 -3.99 8.61
C GLU A 216 9.94 -2.49 8.91
N LEU A 217 9.34 -1.68 8.02
CA LEU A 217 9.22 -0.23 8.21
C LEU A 217 8.40 0.13 9.46
N ALA A 218 7.36 -0.65 9.77
CA ALA A 218 6.53 -0.43 10.95
C ALA A 218 7.25 -0.80 12.26
N GLU A 219 8.16 -1.78 12.20
CA GLU A 219 8.93 -2.26 13.35
C GLU A 219 10.14 -1.36 13.65
N GLN A 220 10.67 -0.66 12.65
CA GLN A 220 11.78 0.28 12.82
C GLN A 220 11.51 1.35 13.90
N PRO A 221 12.55 1.76 14.68
CA PRO A 221 12.42 2.82 15.67
C PRO A 221 12.07 4.19 15.04
N GLN A 222 12.58 4.43 13.84
CA GLN A 222 12.28 5.59 13.01
C GLN A 222 11.64 5.10 11.72
N ILE A 223 10.46 5.63 11.41
CA ILE A 223 9.73 5.22 10.22
C ILE A 223 10.25 6.04 9.03
N SER A 224 10.71 5.37 7.97
CA SER A 224 10.89 6.02 6.67
C SER A 224 9.51 6.29 6.05
N TYR A 225 8.95 7.47 6.30
CA TYR A 225 7.63 7.82 5.77
C TYR A 225 7.53 7.76 4.25
N PRO A 226 8.51 8.23 3.45
CA PRO A 226 8.42 8.14 2.00
C PRO A 226 8.24 6.70 1.50
N ASP A 227 9.03 5.77 2.04
CA ASP A 227 8.95 4.34 1.69
C ASP A 227 7.61 3.73 2.14
N LEU A 228 7.19 4.03 3.38
CA LEU A 228 5.92 3.57 3.92
C LEU A 228 4.72 4.07 3.08
N ILE A 229 4.72 5.35 2.70
CA ILE A 229 3.67 5.96 1.87
C ILE A 229 3.61 5.26 0.51
N ALA A 230 4.76 5.09 -0.15
CA ALA A 230 4.81 4.47 -1.47
C ALA A 230 4.27 3.03 -1.45
N ARG A 231 4.57 2.26 -0.39
CA ARG A 231 4.03 0.90 -0.22
C ARG A 231 2.54 0.88 0.04
N LEU A 232 2.04 1.78 0.87
CA LEU A 232 0.60 1.91 1.12
C LEU A 232 -0.16 2.34 -0.14
N GLU A 233 0.44 3.17 -1.00
CA GLU A 233 -0.14 3.55 -2.29
C GLU A 233 -0.23 2.36 -3.25
N ILE A 234 0.83 1.55 -3.38
CA ILE A 234 0.78 0.31 -4.17
C ILE A 234 -0.27 -0.65 -3.64
N LEU A 235 -0.29 -0.86 -2.31
CA LEU A 235 -1.26 -1.73 -1.66
C LEU A 235 -2.71 -1.29 -1.94
N LEU A 236 -2.98 0.02 -1.80
CA LEU A 236 -4.30 0.62 -2.04
C LEU A 236 -4.70 0.56 -3.52
N PHE A 237 -3.78 0.89 -4.43
CA PHE A 237 -4.02 0.91 -5.85
C PHE A 237 -4.28 -0.51 -6.39
N CYS A 238 -3.37 -1.45 -6.11
CA CYS A 238 -3.47 -2.82 -6.61
C CYS A 238 -4.70 -3.54 -6.04
N SER A 239 -4.92 -3.48 -4.73
CA SER A 239 -6.14 -4.06 -4.13
C SER A 239 -7.41 -3.37 -4.64
N GLY A 240 -7.28 -2.11 -5.04
CA GLY A 240 -8.38 -1.31 -5.49
C GLY A 240 -8.88 -1.63 -6.89
N ASN A 241 -7.97 -2.03 -7.79
CA ASN A 241 -8.22 -2.18 -9.22
C ASN A 241 -8.13 -3.64 -9.69
N ASP A 242 -7.51 -4.54 -8.93
CA ASP A 242 -7.38 -5.95 -9.29
C ASP A 242 -7.83 -6.88 -8.13
N GLY A 243 -8.80 -7.76 -8.41
CA GLY A 243 -9.35 -8.70 -7.44
C GLY A 243 -8.41 -9.85 -7.08
N ARG A 244 -7.57 -10.30 -8.02
CA ARG A 244 -6.55 -11.35 -7.80
C ARG A 244 -5.48 -10.83 -6.84
N LEU A 245 -4.92 -9.65 -7.11
CA LEU A 245 -3.93 -9.01 -6.26
C LEU A 245 -4.51 -8.72 -4.87
N ARG A 246 -5.76 -8.26 -4.77
CA ARG A 246 -6.46 -8.11 -3.48
C ARG A 246 -6.44 -9.41 -2.67
N LEU A 247 -6.82 -10.53 -3.28
CA LEU A 247 -6.81 -11.84 -2.62
C LEU A 247 -5.39 -12.30 -2.25
N GLN A 248 -4.38 -11.99 -3.08
CA GLN A 248 -2.99 -12.25 -2.74
C GLN A 248 -2.53 -11.44 -1.51
N PHE A 249 -2.85 -10.15 -1.43
CA PHE A 249 -2.56 -9.34 -0.23
C PHE A 249 -3.27 -9.88 1.01
N PHE A 250 -4.54 -10.28 0.88
CA PHE A 250 -5.29 -10.93 1.96
C PHE A 250 -4.62 -12.23 2.42
N SER A 251 -4.10 -13.05 1.51
CA SER A 251 -3.36 -14.27 1.86
C SER A 251 -2.08 -13.98 2.68
N LYS A 252 -1.55 -12.75 2.58
CA LYS A 252 -0.40 -12.26 3.35
C LYS A 252 -0.82 -11.45 4.60
N GLN A 253 -2.08 -11.53 5.02
CA GLN A 253 -2.62 -10.83 6.19
C GLN A 253 -2.48 -9.30 6.11
N SER A 254 -2.55 -8.73 4.91
CA SER A 254 -2.36 -7.28 4.71
C SER A 254 -3.27 -6.40 5.60
N VAL A 255 -4.53 -6.81 5.84
CA VAL A 255 -5.45 -6.08 6.72
C VAL A 255 -4.92 -6.00 8.15
N ALA A 256 -4.40 -7.11 8.68
CA ALA A 256 -3.81 -7.17 10.00
C ALA A 256 -2.57 -6.27 10.12
N TRP A 257 -1.70 -6.31 9.09
CA TRP A 257 -0.47 -5.51 9.06
C TRP A 257 -0.71 -4.02 8.86
N VAL A 258 -1.65 -3.62 8.00
CA VAL A 258 -2.05 -2.20 7.88
C VAL A 258 -2.67 -1.68 9.17
N THR A 259 -3.45 -2.52 9.87
CA THR A 259 -3.98 -2.15 11.20
C THR A 259 -2.86 -1.97 12.22
N PHE A 260 -1.84 -2.84 12.18
CA PHE A 260 -0.64 -2.70 13.01
C PHE A 260 0.13 -1.41 12.69
N VAL A 261 0.35 -1.09 11.41
CA VAL A 261 0.96 0.16 10.94
C VAL A 261 0.18 1.36 11.48
N MET A 262 -1.15 1.36 11.41
CA MET A 262 -1.98 2.42 11.98
C MET A 262 -1.72 2.59 13.49
N GLY A 263 -1.64 1.49 14.25
CA GLY A 263 -1.29 1.52 15.67
C GLY A 263 0.10 2.11 15.93
N ARG A 264 1.10 1.81 15.07
CA ARG A 264 2.44 2.38 15.14
C ARG A 264 2.45 3.88 14.84
N LEU A 265 1.72 4.31 13.81
CA LEU A 265 1.62 5.70 13.42
C LEU A 265 1.01 6.55 14.53
N THR A 266 0.07 6.04 15.32
CA THR A 266 -0.54 6.79 16.44
C THR A 266 0.32 6.97 17.71
N ARG A 267 1.62 6.62 17.66
CA ARG A 267 2.53 6.82 18.81
C ARG A 267 2.96 8.29 18.94
N PRO A 268 3.23 8.79 20.17
CA PRO A 268 3.53 10.21 20.43
C PRO A 268 4.59 10.82 19.51
N ARG A 269 5.68 10.09 19.22
CA ARG A 269 6.76 10.54 18.34
C ARG A 269 6.29 10.96 16.93
N ASN A 270 5.29 10.27 16.40
CA ASN A 270 4.75 10.53 15.07
C ASN A 270 3.71 11.67 15.06
N LEU A 271 3.35 12.16 16.25
CA LEU A 271 2.44 13.30 16.43
C LEU A 271 3.21 14.62 16.61
N GLU A 272 4.55 14.56 16.68
CA GLU A 272 5.39 15.75 16.71
C GLU A 272 5.21 16.59 15.43
N PRO A 273 5.23 17.93 15.51
CA PRO A 273 4.91 18.81 14.38
C PRO A 273 5.71 18.51 13.10
N PHE A 274 6.97 18.11 13.25
CA PHE A 274 7.84 17.75 12.12
C PHE A 274 7.38 16.48 11.38
N ASN A 275 6.93 15.46 12.12
CA ASN A 275 6.52 14.17 11.56
C ASN A 275 5.05 14.13 11.14
N LEU A 276 4.22 15.00 11.76
CA LEU A 276 2.77 14.95 11.67
C LEU A 276 2.22 14.96 10.22
N PRO A 277 2.69 15.80 9.28
CA PRO A 277 2.16 15.81 7.91
C PRO A 277 2.40 14.49 7.16
N LEU A 278 3.59 13.90 7.31
CA LEU A 278 3.96 12.65 6.66
C LEU A 278 3.26 11.46 7.31
N ALA A 279 3.22 11.43 8.65
CA ALA A 279 2.48 10.42 9.40
C ALA A 279 0.97 10.47 9.08
N ARG A 280 0.41 11.68 8.91
CA ARG A 280 -0.98 11.89 8.48
C ARG A 280 -1.24 11.27 7.11
N ARG A 281 -0.36 11.48 6.13
CA ARG A 281 -0.51 10.87 4.80
C ARG A 281 -0.51 9.35 4.89
N ALA A 282 0.39 8.76 5.68
CA ALA A 282 0.43 7.32 5.90
C ALA A 282 -0.83 6.79 6.63
N ILE A 283 -1.33 7.50 7.64
CA ILE A 283 -2.60 7.19 8.32
C ILE A 283 -3.75 7.21 7.32
N TYR A 284 -3.85 8.26 6.50
CA TYR A 284 -4.91 8.42 5.49
C TYR A 284 -4.93 7.23 4.52
N LEU A 285 -3.77 6.85 3.97
CA LEU A 285 -3.68 5.69 3.07
C LEU A 285 -4.04 4.39 3.78
N SER A 286 -3.65 4.23 5.04
CA SER A 286 -4.00 3.06 5.86
C SER A 286 -5.51 2.96 6.08
N VAL A 287 -6.18 4.04 6.48
CA VAL A 287 -7.64 4.02 6.69
C VAL A 287 -8.40 3.89 5.38
N MET A 288 -7.90 4.44 4.27
CA MET A 288 -8.49 4.24 2.95
C MET A 288 -8.41 2.78 2.50
N TYR A 289 -7.26 2.14 2.72
CA TYR A 289 -7.09 0.71 2.45
C TYR A 289 -8.07 -0.14 3.27
N LEU A 290 -8.16 0.11 4.57
CA LEU A 290 -9.06 -0.63 5.46
C LEU A 290 -10.53 -0.37 5.09
N LYS A 291 -10.93 0.88 4.87
CA LYS A 291 -12.28 1.26 4.42
C LYS A 291 -12.72 0.48 3.18
N LYS A 292 -11.83 0.33 2.18
CA LYS A 292 -12.15 -0.38 0.93
C LYS A 292 -12.25 -1.89 1.14
N ASN A 293 -11.37 -2.46 1.97
CA ASN A 293 -11.22 -3.91 2.07
C ASN A 293 -12.06 -4.57 3.18
N LEU A 294 -12.38 -3.86 4.27
CA LEU A 294 -13.23 -4.41 5.34
C LEU A 294 -14.66 -4.73 4.87
N LYS A 295 -15.14 -4.05 3.83
CA LYS A 295 -16.43 -4.33 3.19
C LYS A 295 -16.47 -5.71 2.51
N CYS A 296 -15.32 -6.35 2.27
CA CYS A 296 -15.25 -7.65 1.58
C CYS A 296 -15.66 -8.83 2.47
N GLY A 297 -15.86 -8.64 3.77
CA GLY A 297 -16.41 -9.70 4.62
C GLY A 297 -16.00 -9.61 6.09
N PHE A 298 -16.74 -10.34 6.93
CA PHE A 298 -16.56 -10.35 8.38
C PHE A 298 -15.20 -10.93 8.84
N THR A 299 -14.54 -11.75 8.02
CA THR A 299 -13.19 -12.29 8.30
C THR A 299 -12.18 -11.16 8.48
N TRP A 300 -12.14 -10.21 7.54
CA TRP A 300 -11.19 -9.10 7.55
C TRP A 300 -11.47 -8.11 8.70
N VAL A 301 -12.75 -7.92 9.04
CA VAL A 301 -13.13 -7.17 10.23
C VAL A 301 -12.64 -7.86 11.50
N SER A 302 -12.75 -9.19 11.57
CA SER A 302 -12.25 -9.96 12.71
C SER A 302 -10.73 -9.80 12.87
N ASP A 303 -9.98 -9.89 11.77
CA ASP A 303 -8.52 -9.70 11.76
C ASP A 303 -8.12 -8.29 12.23
N ALA A 304 -8.80 -7.25 11.73
CA ALA A 304 -8.54 -5.87 12.14
C ALA A 304 -8.85 -5.64 13.63
N LEU A 305 -9.94 -6.22 14.16
CA LEU A 305 -10.28 -6.15 15.58
C LEU A 305 -9.25 -6.87 16.46
N ASP A 306 -8.75 -8.03 16.03
CA ASP A 306 -7.68 -8.74 16.74
C ASP A 306 -6.37 -7.95 16.77
N LYS A 307 -6.15 -7.07 15.77
CA LYS A 307 -5.03 -6.12 15.69
C LYS A 307 -5.34 -4.72 16.21
N VAL A 308 -6.27 -4.60 17.17
CA VAL A 308 -6.56 -3.38 17.94
C VAL A 308 -6.99 -2.15 17.14
N ILE A 309 -7.67 -2.33 16.00
CA ILE A 309 -8.15 -1.22 15.16
C ILE A 309 -8.93 -0.14 15.93
N LEU A 310 -9.78 -0.51 16.88
CA LEU A 310 -10.56 0.47 17.66
C LEU A 310 -9.68 1.36 18.54
N GLN A 311 -8.62 0.80 19.12
CA GLN A 311 -7.66 1.57 19.90
C GLN A 311 -6.87 2.53 19.00
N SER A 312 -6.45 2.07 17.81
CA SER A 312 -5.78 2.92 16.83
C SER A 312 -6.68 4.06 16.35
N ILE A 313 -7.98 3.82 16.18
CA ILE A 313 -8.96 4.87 15.82
C ILE A 313 -9.03 5.95 16.89
N VAL A 314 -9.15 5.59 18.17
CA VAL A 314 -9.19 6.57 19.28
C VAL A 314 -7.93 7.43 19.30
N LYS A 315 -6.77 6.79 19.11
CA LYS A 315 -5.47 7.49 19.10
C LYS A 315 -5.21 8.29 17.82
N ALA A 316 -6.04 8.15 16.78
CA ALA A 316 -5.91 8.90 15.53
C ALA A 316 -6.53 10.31 15.57
N GLN A 317 -7.15 10.71 16.70
CA GLN A 317 -7.77 12.03 16.89
C GLN A 317 -6.89 13.23 16.47
N PRO A 318 -5.56 13.27 16.76
CA PRO A 318 -4.72 14.39 16.34
C PRO A 318 -4.65 14.59 14.82
N TYR A 319 -4.76 13.51 14.03
CA TYR A 319 -4.79 13.60 12.57
C TYR A 319 -6.11 14.19 12.05
N ILE A 320 -7.23 13.96 12.75
CA ILE A 320 -8.52 14.57 12.44
C ILE A 320 -8.47 16.08 12.74
N VAL A 321 -7.87 16.46 13.86
CA VAL A 321 -7.65 17.87 14.22
C VAL A 321 -6.77 18.55 13.16
N TYR A 322 -5.69 17.90 12.74
CA TYR A 322 -4.83 18.39 11.67
C TYR A 322 -5.60 18.60 10.36
N ASP A 323 -6.45 17.65 9.94
CA ASP A 323 -7.25 17.77 8.72
C ASP A 323 -8.17 18.99 8.75
N ARG A 324 -8.83 19.24 9.89
CA ARG A 324 -9.70 20.40 10.09
C ARG A 324 -8.93 21.73 10.08
N GLN A 325 -7.77 21.77 10.72
CA GLN A 325 -6.91 22.95 10.77
C GLN A 325 -6.32 23.34 9.41
N ASN A 326 -6.12 22.36 8.52
CA ASN A 326 -5.53 22.57 7.20
C ASN A 326 -6.56 22.54 6.06
N SER A 327 -7.86 22.60 6.38
CA SER A 327 -8.96 22.64 5.40
C SER A 327 -8.87 21.54 4.32
N ILE A 328 -8.50 20.33 4.73
CA ILE A 328 -8.41 19.19 3.80
C ILE A 328 -9.80 18.87 3.24
N PRO A 329 -9.98 18.66 1.92
CA PRO A 329 -11.29 18.38 1.36
C PRO A 329 -11.86 17.07 1.91
N GLU A 330 -13.17 17.05 2.17
CA GLU A 330 -13.87 16.00 2.93
C GLU A 330 -13.56 14.57 2.43
N ASN A 331 -13.52 14.39 1.11
CA ASN A 331 -13.24 13.11 0.44
C ASN A 331 -11.85 12.54 0.76
N PHE A 332 -10.92 13.39 1.20
CA PHE A 332 -9.54 13.03 1.52
C PHE A 332 -9.24 13.09 3.02
N THR A 333 -10.26 13.19 3.88
CA THR A 333 -10.07 13.25 5.33
C THR A 333 -9.92 11.86 5.97
N VAL A 334 -9.15 11.80 7.06
CA VAL A 334 -9.04 10.63 7.93
C VAL A 334 -10.38 10.34 8.61
N GLU A 335 -11.08 11.39 9.04
CA GLU A 335 -12.39 11.32 9.71
C GLU A 335 -13.44 10.58 8.87
N ALA A 336 -13.66 10.99 7.62
CA ALA A 336 -14.64 10.35 6.74
C ALA A 336 -14.34 8.85 6.53
N SER A 337 -13.05 8.48 6.51
CA SER A 337 -12.67 7.08 6.35
C SER A 337 -12.88 6.25 7.62
N ILE A 338 -12.58 6.82 8.79
CA ILE A 338 -12.80 6.18 10.09
C ILE A 338 -14.30 5.95 10.33
N VAL A 339 -15.16 6.93 10.02
CA VAL A 339 -16.62 6.78 10.17
C VAL A 339 -17.11 5.56 9.40
N VAL A 340 -16.71 5.42 8.13
CA VAL A 340 -17.11 4.27 7.29
C VAL A 340 -16.58 2.95 7.86
N ILE A 341 -15.38 2.92 8.44
CA ILE A 341 -14.83 1.72 9.10
C ILE A 341 -15.71 1.35 10.30
N LEU A 342 -16.01 2.30 11.19
CA LEU A 342 -16.84 2.07 12.38
C LEU A 342 -18.25 1.60 12.01
N ASP A 343 -18.89 2.22 11.01
CA ASP A 343 -20.20 1.80 10.52
C ASP A 343 -20.14 0.40 9.88
N THR A 344 -19.05 0.06 9.19
CA THR A 344 -18.83 -1.29 8.63
C THR A 344 -18.70 -2.35 9.73
N ILE A 345 -17.95 -2.06 10.80
CA ILE A 345 -17.85 -2.95 11.98
C ILE A 345 -19.22 -3.09 12.64
N THR A 346 -19.96 -1.99 12.78
CA THR A 346 -21.31 -1.97 13.37
C THR A 346 -22.28 -2.86 12.59
N LEU A 347 -22.28 -2.73 11.25
CA LEU A 347 -23.11 -3.55 10.38
C LEU A 347 -22.75 -5.04 10.49
N LEU A 348 -21.46 -5.35 10.56
CA LEU A 348 -20.96 -6.73 10.63
C LEU A 348 -20.92 -7.30 12.05
N ALA A 349 -21.27 -6.52 13.09
CA ALA A 349 -21.37 -6.99 14.47
C ALA A 349 -22.47 -8.05 14.68
N VAL A 350 -23.36 -8.25 13.71
CA VAL A 350 -24.32 -9.36 13.71
C VAL A 350 -23.64 -10.73 13.63
N TYR A 351 -22.44 -10.79 13.05
CA TYR A 351 -21.66 -12.03 12.99
C TYR A 351 -21.01 -12.30 14.35
N ARG A 352 -21.16 -13.53 14.86
CA ARG A 352 -20.63 -13.92 16.17
C ARG A 352 -19.12 -13.64 16.31
N SER A 353 -18.34 -13.94 15.28
CA SER A 353 -16.88 -13.76 15.23
C SER A 353 -16.47 -12.29 15.38
N VAL A 354 -17.25 -11.38 14.77
CA VAL A 354 -17.07 -9.93 14.87
C VAL A 354 -17.57 -9.43 16.22
N LEU A 355 -18.78 -9.81 16.65
CA LEU A 355 -19.38 -9.37 17.91
C LEU A 355 -18.46 -9.60 19.11
N HIS A 356 -17.90 -10.81 19.23
CA HIS A 356 -17.04 -11.17 20.36
C HIS A 356 -15.76 -10.33 20.38
N ARG A 357 -15.18 -10.06 19.21
CA ARG A 357 -13.95 -9.27 19.08
C ARG A 357 -14.21 -7.79 19.27
N ALA A 358 -15.31 -7.26 18.72
CA ALA A 358 -15.73 -5.88 18.88
C ALA A 358 -16.01 -5.57 20.34
N HIS A 359 -16.82 -6.40 21.02
CA HIS A 359 -17.10 -6.24 22.46
C HIS A 359 -15.81 -6.29 23.29
N ARG A 360 -14.94 -7.28 23.05
CA ARG A 360 -13.63 -7.35 23.73
C ARG A 360 -12.78 -6.10 23.47
N SER A 361 -12.73 -5.63 22.23
CA SER A 361 -11.91 -4.48 21.86
C SER A 361 -12.45 -3.18 22.46
N LEU A 362 -13.77 -2.98 22.51
CA LEU A 362 -14.41 -1.83 23.17
C LEU A 362 -14.04 -1.81 24.67
N ARG A 363 -14.21 -2.94 25.37
CA ARG A 363 -13.84 -3.06 26.79
C ARG A 363 -12.37 -2.76 27.07
N ARG A 364 -11.47 -3.11 26.15
CA ARG A 364 -10.04 -2.78 26.27
C ARG A 364 -9.77 -1.28 26.15
N VAL A 365 -10.49 -0.60 25.26
CA VAL A 365 -10.35 0.86 25.11
C VAL A 365 -10.89 1.57 26.35
N GLU A 366 -12.06 1.18 26.83
CA GLU A 366 -12.68 1.73 28.05
C GLU A 366 -11.83 1.50 29.30
N ALA A 367 -11.07 0.41 29.37
CA ALA A 367 -10.18 0.15 30.49
C ALA A 367 -8.92 1.05 30.50
N ILE A 368 -8.58 1.68 29.37
CA ILE A 368 -7.40 2.55 29.23
C ILE A 368 -7.80 4.02 29.32
N GLU A 369 -8.99 4.37 28.83
CA GLU A 369 -9.54 5.73 28.86
C GLU A 369 -11.02 5.64 29.29
N ASP A 370 -11.36 6.24 30.44
CA ASP A 370 -12.74 6.26 31.00
C ASP A 370 -13.77 6.78 29.98
N ALA A 371 -13.34 7.70 29.11
CA ALA A 371 -14.05 8.09 27.90
C ALA A 371 -13.04 8.45 26.80
N PRO A 372 -13.12 7.84 25.60
CA PRO A 372 -12.23 8.22 24.51
C PRO A 372 -12.53 9.67 24.09
N ASN A 373 -11.49 10.48 23.91
CA ASN A 373 -11.59 11.91 23.52
C ASN A 373 -11.94 12.09 22.02
N LEU A 374 -12.96 11.36 21.56
CA LEU A 374 -13.50 11.43 20.22
C LEU A 374 -14.43 12.63 20.09
N GLN A 375 -14.40 13.29 18.93
CA GLN A 375 -15.23 14.47 18.65
C GLN A 375 -15.84 14.41 17.26
N GLY A 376 -16.98 15.08 17.08
CA GLY A 376 -17.67 15.17 15.78
C GLY A 376 -18.18 13.82 15.27
N PRO A 377 -18.30 13.64 13.94
CA PRO A 377 -18.84 12.44 13.30
C PRO A 377 -18.24 11.12 13.78
N VAL A 378 -16.94 11.08 14.11
CA VAL A 378 -16.29 9.87 14.65
C VAL A 378 -16.87 9.47 16.01
N LYS A 379 -17.19 10.45 16.88
CA LYS A 379 -17.83 10.18 18.17
C LYS A 379 -19.21 9.55 17.98
N ASP A 380 -19.99 10.07 17.05
CA ASP A 380 -21.33 9.55 16.78
C ASP A 380 -21.27 8.12 16.23
N ALA A 381 -20.35 7.85 15.30
CA ALA A 381 -20.12 6.50 14.77
C ALA A 381 -19.63 5.52 15.86
N TRP A 382 -18.79 5.99 16.77
CA TRP A 382 -18.32 5.20 17.91
C TRP A 382 -19.47 4.83 18.87
N LEU A 383 -20.34 5.80 19.19
CA LEU A 383 -21.49 5.57 20.07
C LEU A 383 -22.47 4.57 19.43
N ARG A 384 -22.75 4.68 18.13
CA ARG A 384 -23.57 3.70 17.39
C ARG A 384 -22.99 2.29 17.45
N LEU A 385 -21.67 2.17 17.25
CA LEU A 385 -20.98 0.88 17.36
C LEU A 385 -21.14 0.29 18.76
N LYS A 386 -20.87 1.10 19.80
CA LYS A 386 -20.98 0.68 21.20
C LYS A 386 -22.39 0.22 21.54
N GLU A 387 -23.39 1.05 21.26
CA GLU A 387 -24.80 0.72 21.51
C GLU A 387 -25.21 -0.58 20.80
N LYS A 388 -24.85 -0.74 19.53
CA LYS A 388 -25.17 -1.94 18.76
C LYS A 388 -24.50 -3.18 19.33
N VAL A 389 -23.22 -3.09 19.68
CA VAL A 389 -22.45 -4.21 20.23
C VAL A 389 -22.99 -4.60 21.61
N ASP A 390 -23.25 -3.65 22.49
CA ASP A 390 -23.78 -3.90 23.84
C ASP A 390 -25.19 -4.50 23.76
N HIS A 391 -26.05 -3.99 22.86
CA HIS A 391 -27.37 -4.56 22.62
C HIS A 391 -27.27 -6.01 22.14
N LEU A 392 -26.49 -6.30 21.10
CA LEU A 392 -26.31 -7.65 20.58
C LEU A 392 -25.66 -8.59 21.60
N TRP A 393 -24.72 -8.08 22.40
CA TRP A 393 -24.08 -8.84 23.47
C TRP A 393 -25.07 -9.17 24.60
N GLY A 394 -25.93 -8.22 24.98
CA GLY A 394 -27.01 -8.40 25.96
C GLY A 394 -28.12 -9.34 25.49
N LEU A 395 -28.30 -9.48 24.18
CA LEU A 395 -29.20 -10.49 23.59
C LEU A 395 -28.57 -11.88 23.51
N ARG A 396 -27.27 -12.05 23.75
CA ARG A 396 -26.60 -13.35 23.70
C ARG A 396 -27.24 -14.39 24.63
N PRO A 397 -27.66 -14.08 25.88
CA PRO A 397 -28.44 -14.98 26.71
C PRO A 397 -29.76 -15.37 26.03
N VAL A 398 -30.51 -14.42 25.47
CA VAL A 398 -31.79 -14.67 24.78
C VAL A 398 -31.61 -15.53 23.55
N TYR A 399 -30.59 -15.29 22.72
CA TYR A 399 -30.28 -16.17 21.60
C TYR A 399 -29.77 -17.51 22.06
N SER A 400 -28.95 -17.56 23.12
CA SER A 400 -28.52 -18.82 23.71
C SER A 400 -29.68 -19.55 24.37
N MET A 401 -30.75 -18.88 24.81
CA MET A 401 -31.96 -19.41 25.45
C MET A 401 -33.07 -19.78 24.46
N ALA A 402 -33.20 -19.06 23.34
CA ALA A 402 -33.95 -19.48 22.17
C ALA A 402 -33.24 -20.66 21.50
N ARG A 403 -31.90 -20.64 21.52
CA ARG A 403 -31.12 -21.85 21.38
C ARG A 403 -31.27 -22.76 22.58
N ASN A 404 -31.59 -22.40 23.82
CA ASN A 404 -31.87 -23.37 24.91
C ASN A 404 -33.30 -23.92 24.90
N GLY A 405 -34.16 -23.43 24.00
CA GLY A 405 -35.28 -24.21 23.45
C GLY A 405 -34.85 -25.18 22.34
N ALA A 406 -33.60 -25.10 21.86
CA ALA A 406 -33.00 -25.84 20.73
C ALA A 406 -31.48 -26.21 20.89
N THR A 407 -30.99 -26.42 22.13
CA THR A 407 -29.59 -26.77 22.50
C THR A 407 -29.68 -28.03 23.34
N GLY A 408 -30.62 -28.89 23.01
CA GLY A 408 -30.36 -30.29 23.20
C GLY A 408 -29.38 -30.68 22.11
N CYS A 409 -28.22 -31.18 22.49
CA CYS A 409 -27.52 -32.18 21.68
C CYS A 409 -28.44 -32.87 20.65
N MET A 410 -28.03 -32.96 19.38
CA MET A 410 -28.82 -33.55 18.29
C MET A 410 -28.98 -35.09 18.40
N SER A 411 -28.66 -35.67 19.55
CA SER A 411 -29.03 -37.04 19.88
C SER A 411 -30.43 -37.03 20.50
N ASP A 412 -31.34 -37.80 19.92
CA ASP A 412 -32.71 -37.98 20.44
C ASP A 412 -32.72 -38.69 21.81
N ASN A 413 -31.61 -39.35 22.14
CA ASN A 413 -31.39 -40.05 23.40
C ASN A 413 -30.50 -39.27 24.39
N CYS A 414 -30.34 -37.95 24.22
CA CYS A 414 -29.54 -37.15 25.14
C CYS A 414 -30.20 -37.03 26.53
N ILE A 415 -29.57 -37.60 27.55
CA ILE A 415 -30.03 -37.54 28.96
C ILE A 415 -30.03 -36.08 29.48
N THR A 416 -28.97 -35.32 29.20
CA THR A 416 -28.85 -33.90 29.56
C THR A 416 -29.97 -33.04 28.95
N ARG A 417 -30.46 -33.41 27.77
CA ARG A 417 -31.62 -32.77 27.11
C ARG A 417 -32.94 -33.13 27.79
N ARG A 418 -33.08 -34.37 28.28
CA ARG A 418 -34.32 -34.87 28.94
C ARG A 418 -34.47 -34.36 30.36
N GLU A 419 -33.37 -34.19 31.09
CA GLU A 419 -33.37 -33.81 32.51
C GLU A 419 -33.22 -32.29 32.75
N GLY A 420 -33.18 -31.48 31.69
CA GLY A 420 -33.16 -30.01 31.78
C GLY A 420 -31.91 -29.40 32.44
N ASN A 421 -30.87 -30.21 32.67
CA ASN A 421 -29.72 -29.81 33.47
C ASN A 421 -28.70 -29.03 32.60
N THR A 422 -28.83 -27.70 32.57
CA THR A 422 -28.00 -26.79 31.74
C THR A 422 -26.75 -26.26 32.46
N SER A 423 -26.38 -26.85 33.61
CA SER A 423 -25.41 -26.28 34.56
C SER A 423 -23.94 -26.65 34.34
N SER A 424 -23.60 -27.46 33.33
CA SER A 424 -22.19 -27.76 33.02
C SER A 424 -21.79 -27.19 31.66
N ARG A 425 -20.57 -26.67 31.57
CA ARG A 425 -19.91 -26.34 30.29
C ARG A 425 -19.80 -27.61 29.45
N VAL A 426 -20.86 -27.94 28.73
CA VAL A 426 -20.90 -29.05 27.80
C VAL A 426 -19.88 -28.77 26.70
N ARG A 427 -18.93 -29.68 26.50
CA ARG A 427 -18.00 -29.61 25.36
C ARG A 427 -18.83 -29.79 24.08
N ASP A 428 -19.01 -28.72 23.33
CA ASP A 428 -19.70 -28.74 22.03
C ASP A 428 -18.87 -29.57 21.03
N MET A 429 -19.14 -30.87 20.94
CA MET A 429 -18.54 -31.73 19.92
C MET A 429 -19.33 -31.61 18.63
N ARG A 430 -18.63 -31.32 17.53
CA ARG A 430 -19.23 -31.19 16.21
C ARG A 430 -18.92 -32.40 15.35
N CYS A 431 -19.84 -32.75 14.47
CA CYS A 431 -19.54 -33.72 13.42
C CYS A 431 -18.44 -33.18 12.50
N SER A 432 -17.31 -33.89 12.39
CA SER A 432 -16.19 -33.50 11.51
C SER A 432 -16.54 -33.52 10.02
N GLY A 433 -17.58 -34.27 9.63
CA GLY A 433 -18.02 -34.42 8.25
C GLY A 433 -18.83 -33.24 7.72
N CYS A 434 -19.94 -32.91 8.38
CA CYS A 434 -20.85 -31.84 7.92
C CYS A 434 -20.74 -30.55 8.75
N GLN A 435 -20.16 -30.61 9.95
CA GLN A 435 -20.07 -29.52 10.93
C GLN A 435 -21.41 -28.89 11.36
N TYR A 436 -22.53 -29.47 10.91
CA TYR A 436 -23.89 -29.05 11.23
C TYR A 436 -24.39 -29.65 12.56
N ALA A 437 -24.05 -30.91 12.84
CA ALA A 437 -24.52 -31.59 14.04
C ALA A 437 -23.65 -31.31 15.27
N TYR A 438 -24.32 -31.10 16.40
CA TYR A 438 -23.73 -30.80 17.71
C TYR A 438 -24.12 -31.87 18.74
N TYR A 439 -23.15 -32.29 19.53
CA TYR A 439 -23.31 -33.30 20.57
C TYR A 439 -22.65 -32.86 21.87
N CYS A 440 -23.30 -33.18 22.98
CA CYS A 440 -22.79 -32.87 24.31
C CYS A 440 -21.69 -33.83 24.79
N SER A 441 -21.64 -35.03 24.23
CA SER A 441 -20.72 -36.10 24.60
C SER A 441 -20.47 -37.04 23.42
N TYR A 442 -19.47 -37.91 23.56
CA TYR A 442 -19.10 -38.88 22.52
C TYR A 442 -20.20 -39.93 22.34
N GLU A 443 -20.83 -40.33 23.44
CA GLU A 443 -21.95 -41.26 23.48
C GLU A 443 -23.14 -40.69 22.71
N CYS A 444 -23.42 -39.40 22.90
CA CYS A 444 -24.46 -38.72 22.14
C CYS A 444 -24.13 -38.58 20.66
N ALA A 445 -22.88 -38.31 20.31
CA ALA A 445 -22.44 -38.30 18.91
C ALA A 445 -22.60 -39.68 18.25
N LYS A 446 -22.24 -40.75 18.98
CA LYS A 446 -22.39 -42.14 18.52
C LYS A 446 -23.84 -42.58 18.40
N SER A 447 -24.72 -42.12 19.29
CA SER A 447 -26.17 -42.36 19.20
C SER A 447 -26.75 -41.61 18.00
N GLY A 448 -26.60 -40.29 17.93
CA GLY A 448 -27.14 -39.49 16.84
C GLY A 448 -26.62 -39.93 15.46
N TRP A 449 -25.37 -40.40 15.38
CA TRP A 449 -24.83 -41.00 14.16
C TRP A 449 -25.61 -42.24 13.69
N ARG A 450 -25.96 -43.14 14.62
CA ARG A 450 -26.76 -44.35 14.35
C ARG A 450 -28.22 -44.02 14.07
N ASP A 451 -28.77 -43.05 14.78
CA ASP A 451 -30.21 -42.75 14.83
C ASP A 451 -30.71 -41.92 13.63
N GLY A 452 -29.83 -41.57 12.69
CA GLY A 452 -30.23 -40.97 11.41
C GLY A 452 -29.26 -39.92 10.87
N HIS A 453 -28.38 -39.37 11.71
CA HIS A 453 -27.46 -38.32 11.27
C HIS A 453 -26.51 -38.80 10.16
N ARG A 454 -26.13 -40.08 10.12
CA ARG A 454 -25.27 -40.61 9.04
C ARG A 454 -25.83 -40.33 7.64
N LYS A 455 -27.14 -40.52 7.43
CA LYS A 455 -27.80 -40.27 6.14
C LYS A 455 -27.83 -38.77 5.82
N GLN A 456 -28.21 -37.95 6.80
CA GLN A 456 -28.23 -36.49 6.68
C GLN A 456 -26.83 -35.91 6.43
N CYS A 457 -25.80 -36.44 7.08
CA CYS A 457 -24.42 -35.98 6.91
C CYS A 457 -23.92 -36.24 5.48
N ILE A 458 -24.30 -37.35 4.85
CA ILE A 458 -23.93 -37.65 3.46
C ILE A 458 -24.63 -36.66 2.52
N GLU A 459 -25.91 -36.41 2.74
CA GLU A 459 -26.70 -35.48 1.92
C GLU A 459 -26.20 -34.04 2.04
N LEU A 460 -25.98 -33.55 3.27
CA LEU A 460 -25.40 -32.23 3.52
C LEU A 460 -24.01 -32.09 2.88
N ARG A 461 -23.17 -33.13 2.93
CA ARG A 461 -21.86 -33.11 2.26
C ARG A 461 -21.97 -33.07 0.73
N ARG A 462 -23.01 -33.67 0.14
CA ARG A 462 -23.30 -33.57 -1.31
C ARG A 462 -23.75 -32.15 -1.66
N GLN A 463 -24.70 -31.60 -0.90
CA GLN A 463 -25.17 -30.22 -1.08
C GLN A 463 -24.03 -29.21 -0.94
N PHE A 464 -23.11 -29.42 0.00
CA PHE A 464 -21.93 -28.57 0.18
C PHE A 464 -20.88 -28.69 -0.96
N ARG A 465 -20.86 -29.80 -1.70
CA ARG A 465 -20.06 -29.94 -2.93
C ARG A 465 -20.74 -29.32 -4.14
N GLY A 466 -22.07 -29.22 -4.12
CA GLY A 466 -22.89 -28.59 -5.16
C GLY A 466 -23.04 -27.06 -5.06
N GLY A 467 -22.27 -26.40 -4.19
CA GLY A 467 -22.21 -24.93 -4.10
C GLY A 467 -22.95 -24.30 -2.92
N LEU A 468 -23.71 -25.05 -2.10
CA LEU A 468 -24.21 -24.53 -0.83
C LEU A 468 -23.06 -24.38 0.17
N THR A 469 -22.94 -23.24 0.84
CA THR A 469 -21.94 -23.05 1.89
C THR A 469 -22.40 -23.70 3.19
N SER A 470 -21.49 -24.44 3.84
CA SER A 470 -21.74 -24.97 5.19
C SER A 470 -21.85 -23.80 6.18
N PRO A 471 -22.83 -23.80 7.11
CA PRO A 471 -22.96 -22.77 8.15
C PRO A 471 -21.71 -22.61 9.03
N ALA A 472 -20.80 -23.58 9.01
CA ALA A 472 -19.64 -23.66 9.89
C ALA A 472 -18.30 -23.32 9.22
N LYS A 473 -18.24 -23.05 7.91
CA LYS A 473 -17.02 -22.46 7.29
C LYS A 473 -16.76 -21.00 7.73
N HIS A 474 -17.57 -20.48 8.65
CA HIS A 474 -17.60 -19.09 9.09
C HIS A 474 -17.56 -18.92 10.62
N CYS A 475 -17.06 -19.91 11.37
CA CYS A 475 -16.81 -19.77 12.82
C CYS A 475 -15.38 -19.29 13.11
#